data_AF-A0A3N5PH02-F1
#
_entry.id   AF-A0A3N5PH02-F1
#
_cell.length_a   1.000
_cell.length_b   1.000
_cell.length_c   1.000
_cell.angle_alpha   90.00
_cell.angle_beta   90.00
_cell.angle_gamma   90.00
#
_symmetry.space_group_name_H-M   'P 1'
#
loop_
_entity.id
_entity.type
_entity.pdbx_description
1 polymer ?
#
loop_
_entity_poly.entity_id
_entity_poly.type
_entity_poly.pdbx_seq_one_letter_code
_entity_poly.pdbx_strand_id
1 'polypeptide(L)' 'DASFEEYKDELYAAPPLLRRMVLAGQLGRKSGKGFYDYH' A
#
# COMPACT_ATOMS: atom_id res chain seq x y z
N ASP A 1 -7.44 -2.58 -8.52
CA ASP A 1 -6.64 -3.78 -8.82
C ASP A 1 -6.51 -3.99 -10.33
N ALA A 2 -5.76 -3.13 -11.04
CA ALA A 2 -5.65 -3.23 -12.52
C ALA A 2 -4.26 -3.70 -13.00
N SER A 3 -3.30 -3.93 -12.10
CA SER A 3 -1.91 -4.27 -12.46
C SER A 3 -1.51 -5.71 -12.17
N PHE A 4 -2.40 -6.53 -11.59
CA PHE A 4 -2.06 -7.89 -11.15
C PHE A 4 -2.48 -8.98 -12.15
N GLU A 5 -3.53 -8.72 -12.95
CA GLU A 5 -4.09 -9.72 -13.87
C GLU A 5 -3.26 -9.89 -15.15
N GLU A 6 -2.43 -8.91 -15.52
CA GLU A 6 -1.79 -8.88 -16.83
C GLU A 6 -0.40 -9.56 -16.86
N TYR A 7 0.27 -9.75 -15.72
CA TYR A 7 1.65 -10.26 -15.71
C TYR A 7 1.97 -11.44 -14.79
N LYS A 8 1.06 -11.92 -13.90
CA LYS A 8 1.31 -13.07 -13.00
C LYS A 8 2.72 -13.11 -12.36
N ASP A 9 3.35 -11.96 -12.17
CA ASP A 9 4.70 -11.87 -11.63
C ASP A 9 4.56 -11.60 -10.12
N GLU A 10 5.17 -12.45 -9.29
CA GLU A 10 5.09 -12.33 -7.82
C GLU A 10 5.62 -10.98 -7.33
N LEU A 11 6.41 -10.29 -8.15
CA LEU A 11 6.92 -8.93 -7.92
C LEU A 11 5.84 -7.85 -7.91
N TYR A 12 4.68 -8.07 -8.55
CA TYR A 12 3.54 -7.15 -8.51
C TYR A 12 2.57 -7.45 -7.36
N ALA A 13 2.86 -8.47 -6.54
CA ALA A 13 2.00 -8.79 -5.41
C ALA A 13 2.11 -7.63 -4.42
N ALA A 14 1.02 -6.87 -4.28
CA ALA A 14 0.96 -5.76 -3.33
C ALA A 14 1.44 -6.28 -1.97
N PRO A 15 2.58 -5.79 -1.45
CA PRO A 15 3.19 -6.37 -0.29
C PRO A 15 2.17 -6.35 0.86
N PRO A 16 2.07 -7.40 1.67
CA PRO A 16 1.05 -7.50 2.72
C PRO A 16 1.10 -6.31 3.71
N LEU A 17 2.27 -5.67 3.81
CA LEU A 17 2.46 -4.42 4.54
C LEU A 17 1.60 -3.26 3.99
N LEU A 18 1.56 -3.07 2.66
CA LEU A 18 0.78 -2.01 2.03
C LEU A 18 -0.72 -2.21 2.28
N ARG A 19 -1.21 -3.45 2.18
CA ARG A 19 -2.62 -3.78 2.49
C ARG A 19 -2.96 -3.45 3.95
N ARG A 20 -2.09 -3.77 4.90
CA ARG A 20 -2.29 -3.44 6.32
C ARG A 20 -2.30 -1.93 6.58
N MET A 21 -1.43 -1.16 5.92
CA MET A 21 -1.39 0.30 6.07
C MET A 21 -2.67 0.96 5.55
N VAL A 22 -3.21 0.49 4.43
CA VAL A 22 -4.48 0.98 3.87
C VAL A 22 -5.64 0.64 4.80
N LEU A 23 -5.72 -0.59 5.32
CA LEU A 23 -6.74 -0.99 6.29
C LEU A 23 -6.68 -0.17 7.58
N ALA A 24 -5.48 0.24 8.00
CA ALA A 24 -5.26 1.08 9.18
C ALA A 24 -5.48 2.58 8.94
N GLY A 25 -5.91 3.01 7.74
CA GLY A 25 -6.11 4.41 7.40
C GLY A 25 -4.82 5.24 7.28
N GLN A 26 -3.66 4.58 7.21
CA GLN A 26 -2.34 5.22 7.13
C GLN A 26 -2.00 5.48 5.65
N LEU A 27 -2.67 6.48 5.09
CA LEU A 27 -2.63 6.83 3.67
C LEU A 27 -1.52 7.83 3.31
N GLY A 28 -0.55 8.07 4.20
CA GLY A 28 0.56 8.99 3.98
C GLY A 28 0.27 10.41 4.46
N ARG A 29 0.81 11.39 3.74
CA ARG A 29 0.76 12.82 4.12
C ARG A 29 -0.66 13.32 4.37
N LYS A 30 -1.65 12.85 3.60
CA LYS A 30 -3.05 13.28 3.74
C LYS A 30 -3.70 12.81 5.05
N SER A 31 -3.17 11.79 5.70
CA SER A 31 -3.64 11.26 6.98
C SER A 31 -2.65 11.51 8.13
N GLY A 32 -1.62 12.35 7.92
CA GLY A 32 -0.55 12.61 8.89
C GLY A 32 0.42 11.43 9.11
N LYS A 33 0.08 10.23 8.61
CA LYS A 33 0.83 8.99 8.82
C LYS A 33 0.71 8.04 7.63
N GLY A 34 1.84 7.50 7.19
CA GLY A 34 1.95 6.43 6.19
C GLY A 34 3.20 5.62 6.46
N PHE A 35 4.09 5.49 5.47
CA PHE A 35 5.40 4.85 5.68
C PHE A 35 6.26 5.60 6.70
N TYR A 36 6.02 6.90 6.81
CA TYR A 36 6.66 7.80 7.76
C TYR A 36 5.57 8.53 8.55
N ASP A 37 5.94 9.00 9.73
CA ASP A 37 5.16 9.97 10.48
C ASP A 37 5.41 11.35 9.85
N TYR A 38 4.34 12.07 9.50
CA TYR A 38 4.40 13.36 8.81
C TYR A 38 4.01 14.52 9.75
N HIS A 39 4.04 14.29 11.07
CA HIS A 39 3.85 15.28 12.12
C HIS A 39 5.04 16.24 12.27
#